data_AF-A0A1Y6D714-F1
#
_entry.id   AF-A0A1Y6D714-F1
#
_cell.length_a   1.000
_cell.length_b   1.000
_cell.length_c   1.000
_cell.angle_alpha   90.00
_cell.angle_beta   90.00
_cell.angle_gamma   90.00
#
_symmetry.space_group_name_H-M   'P 1'
#
loop_
_entity.id
_entity.type
_entity.pdbx_description
1 polymer ?
#
loop_
_entity_poly.entity_id
_entity_poly.type
_entity_poly.pdbx_seq_one_letter_code
_entity_poly.pdbx_strand_id
1 'polypeptide(L)'
;MALIDGSSWGGIAINRAGAAPQGAAVARASGRWTALDFDYGGPGHIADTLAVIDPDGTPERPIARRVSLLDRRSLRVVRSAIADPATGAYAFPDLRTDIPFLLLADDRAAVYNAVVSDWVYAEV
;
A
#
# COMPACT_ATOMS: atom_id res chain seq x y z
N MET A 1 -12.27 29.06 -17.67
CA MET A 1 -11.19 28.06 -17.79
C MET A 1 -10.35 28.18 -16.53
N ALA A 2 -10.70 27.45 -15.47
CA ALA A 2 -10.01 27.53 -14.18
C ALA A 2 -8.86 26.51 -14.19
N LEU A 3 -7.64 27.02 -14.16
CA LEU A 3 -6.44 26.24 -13.87
C LEU A 3 -6.53 25.82 -12.40
N ILE A 4 -6.63 24.52 -12.14
CA ILE A 4 -6.55 23.98 -10.79
C ILE A 4 -5.09 24.09 -10.35
N ASP A 5 -4.81 25.09 -9.53
CA ASP A 5 -3.58 25.21 -8.73
C ASP A 5 -3.47 23.97 -7.83
N GLY A 6 -2.42 23.18 -8.04
CA GLY A 6 -2.20 21.88 -7.42
C GLY A 6 -1.58 21.91 -6.03
N SER A 7 -2.06 22.73 -5.09
CA SER A 7 -1.44 22.81 -3.76
C SER A 7 -2.34 23.01 -2.53
N SER A 8 -3.64 22.68 -2.58
CA SER A 8 -4.50 22.84 -1.37
C SER A 8 -5.48 21.71 -1.03
N TRP A 9 -5.34 20.53 -1.64
CA TRP A 9 -6.20 19.39 -1.32
C TRP A 9 -5.44 18.40 -0.45
N GLY A 10 -5.71 18.42 0.86
CA GLY A 10 -5.30 17.33 1.74
C GLY A 10 -5.83 16.00 1.19
N GLY A 11 -4.98 14.98 1.13
CA GLY A 11 -5.26 13.73 0.43
C GLY A 11 -4.70 12.54 1.18
N ILE A 12 -5.00 11.33 0.72
CA ILE A 12 -4.29 10.15 1.20
C ILE A 12 -2.97 10.05 0.41
N ALA A 13 -1.94 9.43 0.97
CA ALA A 13 -0.75 9.04 0.21
C ALA A 13 -0.15 7.73 0.71
N ILE A 14 0.47 7.02 -0.23
CA ILE A 14 1.34 5.87 0.03
C ILE A 14 2.77 6.41 0.09
N ASN A 15 3.41 6.32 1.25
CA ASN A 15 4.71 6.94 1.46
C ASN A 15 5.83 5.92 1.38
N ARG A 16 6.25 5.56 0.15
CA ARG A 16 7.31 4.58 -0.14
C ARG A 16 8.64 4.99 0.51
N ALA A 17 8.79 4.68 1.78
CA ALA A 17 10.01 4.92 2.51
C ALA A 17 11.02 3.86 2.07
N GLY A 18 12.09 4.27 1.38
CA GLY A 18 13.29 3.45 1.17
C GLY A 18 14.06 3.12 2.46
N ALA A 19 13.39 3.09 3.60
CA ALA A 19 13.91 2.71 4.89
C ALA A 19 12.74 2.12 5.69
N ALA A 20 12.80 0.82 5.94
CA ALA A 20 11.88 0.14 6.84
C ALA A 20 11.78 0.93 8.17
N PRO A 21 10.58 1.20 8.70
CA PRO A 21 10.45 1.82 10.00
C PRO A 21 11.13 0.91 11.04
N GLN A 22 12.17 1.45 11.68
CA GLN A 22 12.86 0.82 12.80
C GLN A 22 11.87 0.68 13.96
N GLY A 23 11.18 -0.46 14.04
CA GLY A 23 10.24 -0.73 15.13
C GLY A 23 9.19 -1.80 14.86
N ALA A 24 8.92 -2.18 13.61
CA ALA A 24 7.94 -3.23 13.32
C ALA A 24 8.64 -4.60 13.21
N ALA A 25 8.84 -5.28 14.34
CA ALA A 25 9.22 -6.69 14.34
C ALA A 25 8.04 -7.54 13.82
N VAL A 26 7.94 -7.73 12.51
CA VAL A 26 6.95 -8.64 11.91
C VAL A 26 7.57 -10.03 11.77
N ALA A 27 7.92 -10.65 12.89
CA ALA A 27 8.41 -12.03 12.92
C ALA A 27 7.34 -12.96 13.50
N ARG A 28 6.58 -13.63 12.63
CA ARG A 28 5.96 -14.93 12.93
C ARG A 28 5.92 -15.81 11.68
N ALA A 29 7.01 -16.56 11.48
CA ALA A 29 6.98 -17.76 10.65
C ALA A 29 6.26 -18.87 11.42
N SER A 30 4.93 -18.95 11.29
CA SER A 30 4.20 -20.17 11.64
C SER A 30 3.97 -20.95 10.36
N GLY A 31 4.63 -22.09 10.22
CA GLY A 31 4.47 -23.01 9.09
C GLY A 31 3.02 -23.46 8.96
N ARG A 32 2.26 -22.74 8.15
CA ARG A 32 0.90 -23.09 7.71
C ARG A 32 1.06 -23.52 6.27
N TRP A 33 0.53 -24.68 5.92
CA TRP A 33 0.38 -25.06 4.52
C TRP A 33 -0.65 -24.13 3.90
N THR A 34 -0.18 -22.98 3.42
CA THR A 34 -0.94 -22.05 2.58
C THR A 34 -1.17 -22.75 1.25
N ALA A 35 -2.38 -22.67 0.69
CA ALA A 35 -2.59 -23.08 -0.70
C ALA A 35 -1.48 -22.43 -1.54
N LEU A 36 -0.77 -23.22 -2.33
CA LEU A 36 0.37 -22.74 -3.09
C LEU A 36 -0.13 -21.72 -4.12
N ASP A 37 0.23 -20.45 -3.93
CA ASP A 37 -0.09 -19.35 -4.85
C ASP A 37 0.90 -19.40 -6.01
N PHE A 38 0.56 -20.12 -7.07
CA PHE A 38 1.42 -20.27 -8.24
C PHE A 38 1.50 -19.02 -9.12
N ASP A 39 0.45 -18.19 -9.07
CA ASP A 39 0.34 -17.03 -9.94
C ASP A 39 1.14 -15.85 -9.39
N TYR A 40 1.05 -15.61 -8.08
CA TYR A 40 1.62 -14.41 -7.44
C TYR A 40 2.51 -14.72 -6.23
N GLY A 41 2.61 -15.97 -5.79
CA GLY A 41 3.43 -16.37 -4.66
C GLY A 41 4.93 -16.38 -4.97
N GLY A 42 5.72 -15.79 -4.08
CA GLY A 42 7.17 -15.72 -4.21
C GLY A 42 7.86 -15.26 -2.92
N PRO A 43 9.19 -15.07 -2.94
CA PRO A 43 9.95 -14.76 -1.73
C PRO A 43 9.86 -13.29 -1.29
N GLY A 44 9.29 -12.41 -2.12
CA GLY A 44 9.28 -10.98 -1.87
C GLY A 44 8.12 -10.53 -0.99
N HIS A 45 8.16 -9.25 -0.63
CA HIS A 45 7.12 -8.57 0.12
C HIS A 45 6.96 -7.13 -0.36
N ILE A 46 5.80 -6.55 -0.09
CA ILE A 46 5.55 -5.10 -0.24
C ILE A 46 5.04 -4.63 1.12
N ALA A 47 5.73 -3.68 1.74
CA ALA A 47 5.30 -3.07 2.99
C ALA A 47 5.47 -1.56 2.93
N ASP A 48 4.49 -0.83 3.44
CA ASP A 48 4.50 0.62 3.41
C ASP A 48 3.55 1.21 4.47
N THR A 49 3.48 2.52 4.54
CA THR A 49 2.57 3.29 5.39
C THR A 49 1.58 4.11 4.56
N LEU A 50 0.37 4.19 5.08
CA LEU A 50 -0.71 5.02 4.56
C LEU A 50 -1.00 6.16 5.54
N ALA A 51 -0.93 7.38 5.04
CA ALA A 51 -1.20 8.57 5.84
C ALA A 51 -2.05 9.56 5.05
N VAL A 52 -2.76 10.42 5.78
CA VAL A 52 -3.32 11.65 5.24
C VAL A 52 -2.19 12.68 5.16
N ILE A 53 -2.02 13.25 3.98
CA ILE A 53 -1.14 14.37 3.69
C ILE A 53 -1.93 15.67 3.83
N ASP A 54 -1.37 16.60 4.59
CA ASP A 54 -1.88 17.96 4.70
C ASP A 54 -1.69 18.76 3.41
N PRO A 55 -2.40 19.89 3.24
CA PRO A 55 -2.20 20.78 2.10
C PRO A 55 -0.74 21.20 1.87
N ASP A 56 0.09 21.20 2.93
CA ASP A 56 1.52 21.54 2.86
C ASP A 56 2.44 20.39 2.42
N GLY A 57 1.88 19.20 2.19
CA GLY A 57 2.63 18.01 1.77
C GLY A 57 3.13 17.12 2.92
N THR A 58 2.89 17.48 4.18
CA THR A 58 3.35 16.71 5.33
C THR A 58 2.39 15.55 5.63
N PRO A 59 2.88 14.29 5.78
CA PRO A 59 2.06 13.19 6.27
C PRO A 59 1.78 13.40 7.75
N GLU A 60 0.55 13.78 8.10
CA GLU A 60 0.22 14.22 9.46
C GLU A 60 -0.38 13.08 10.29
N ARG A 61 -1.22 12.24 9.67
CA ARG A 61 -2.04 11.28 10.41
C ARG A 61 -2.16 9.92 9.72
N PRO A 62 -1.75 8.84 10.39
CA PRO A 62 -2.10 7.47 10.03
C PRO A 62 -3.60 7.29 9.86
N ILE A 63 -4.00 6.44 8.92
CA ILE A 63 -5.42 6.17 8.66
C ILE A 63 -5.68 4.70 8.32
N ALA A 64 -6.68 4.11 8.96
CA ALA A 64 -7.13 2.77 8.61
C ALA A 64 -7.98 2.79 7.34
N ARG A 65 -7.39 2.36 6.23
CA ARG A 65 -8.07 2.17 4.95
C ARG A 65 -7.67 0.86 4.29
N ARG A 66 -8.53 0.38 3.40
CA ARG A 66 -8.24 -0.80 2.61
C ARG A 66 -7.23 -0.42 1.54
N VAL A 67 -6.10 -1.11 1.56
CA VAL A 67 -5.11 -1.10 0.48
C VAL A 67 -5.29 -2.40 -0.31
N SER A 68 -5.48 -2.27 -1.61
CA SER A 68 -5.61 -3.39 -2.53
C SER A 68 -4.37 -3.48 -3.41
N LEU A 69 -3.80 -4.68 -3.50
CA LEU A 69 -2.73 -5.01 -4.44
C LEU A 69 -3.36 -5.65 -5.67
N LEU A 70 -3.15 -5.04 -6.83
CA LEU A 70 -3.69 -5.48 -8.11
C LEU A 70 -2.55 -5.94 -9.02
N ASP A 71 -2.81 -6.97 -9.83
CA ASP A 71 -1.95 -7.29 -10.97
C ASP A 71 -1.98 -6.12 -11.95
N ARG A 72 -0.82 -5.57 -12.29
CA ARG A 72 -0.75 -4.33 -13.05
C ARG A 72 -1.36 -4.45 -14.46
N ARG A 73 -1.26 -5.63 -15.06
CA ARG A 73 -1.67 -5.87 -16.44
C ARG A 73 -3.17 -6.13 -16.56
N SER A 74 -3.72 -6.97 -15.69
CA SER A 74 -5.12 -7.40 -15.73
C SER A 74 -6.03 -6.63 -14.77
N LEU A 75 -5.46 -5.84 -13.86
CA LEU A 75 -6.15 -5.13 -12.78
C LEU A 75 -6.98 -6.05 -11.87
N ARG A 76 -6.66 -7.35 -11.87
CA ARG A 76 -7.26 -8.29 -10.92
C ARG A 76 -6.74 -7.99 -9.52
N VAL A 77 -7.63 -7.96 -8.54
CA VAL A 77 -7.23 -7.86 -7.14
C VAL A 77 -6.55 -9.15 -6.73
N VAL A 78 -5.28 -9.05 -6.38
CA VAL A 78 -4.45 -10.17 -5.91
C VAL A 78 -4.64 -10.35 -4.42
N ARG A 79 -4.49 -9.25 -3.66
CA ARG A 79 -4.62 -9.24 -2.19
C ARG A 79 -5.22 -7.93 -1.71
N SER A 80 -5.74 -7.92 -0.49
CA SER A 80 -6.15 -6.71 0.20
C SER A 80 -5.74 -6.77 1.65
N ALA A 81 -5.31 -5.63 2.18
CA ALA A 81 -4.97 -5.43 3.58
C ALA A 81 -5.69 -4.17 4.09
N ILE A 82 -5.87 -4.08 5.40
CA ILE A 82 -6.32 -2.85 6.05
C ILE A 82 -5.07 -2.25 6.71
N ALA A 83 -4.79 -0.98 6.42
CA ALA A 83 -3.73 -0.24 7.09
C ALA A 83 -4.04 -0.11 8.59
N ASP A 84 -3.00 -0.22 9.42
CA ASP A 84 -3.13 -0.08 10.86
C ASP A 84 -3.59 1.36 11.23
N PRO A 85 -4.60 1.52 12.11
CA PRO A 85 -5.14 2.84 12.44
C PRO A 85 -4.16 3.74 13.20
N ALA A 86 -3.19 3.18 13.91
CA ALA A 86 -2.26 3.94 14.74
C ALA A 86 -0.96 4.31 14.01
N THR A 87 -0.55 3.50 13.04
CA THR A 87 0.73 3.63 12.33
C THR A 87 0.60 3.77 10.83
N GLY A 88 -0.54 3.40 10.25
CA GLY A 88 -0.78 3.43 8.82
C GLY A 88 -0.13 2.26 8.09
N ALA A 89 0.57 1.38 8.82
CA ALA A 89 1.34 0.30 8.25
C ALA A 89 0.42 -0.74 7.58
N TYR A 90 0.84 -1.21 6.41
CA TYR A 90 0.25 -2.35 5.73
C TYR A 90 1.36 -3.18 5.08
N ALA A 91 1.09 -4.48 4.86
CA ALA A 91 2.05 -5.37 4.23
C ALA A 91 1.37 -6.48 3.43
N PHE A 92 2.04 -6.90 2.37
CA PHE A 92 1.73 -8.05 1.53
C PHE A 92 2.97 -8.95 1.45
N PRO A 93 3.08 -9.99 2.29
CA PRO A 93 4.18 -10.95 2.23
C PRO A 93 3.98 -11.93 1.08
N ASP A 94 4.95 -12.81 0.83
CA ASP A 94 4.85 -13.95 -0.08
C ASP A 94 4.45 -13.58 -1.52
N LEU A 95 5.18 -12.64 -2.13
CA LEU A 95 4.96 -12.13 -3.48
C LEU A 95 6.11 -12.45 -4.43
N ARG A 96 5.79 -12.69 -5.69
CA ARG A 96 6.76 -12.72 -6.78
C ARG A 96 7.42 -11.36 -6.98
N THR A 97 8.72 -11.36 -7.23
CA THR A 97 9.52 -10.14 -7.42
C THR A 97 9.73 -9.77 -8.89
N ASP A 98 9.34 -10.66 -9.81
CA ASP A 98 9.56 -10.52 -11.26
C ASP A 98 8.38 -9.88 -12.01
N ILE A 99 7.29 -9.55 -11.32
CA ILE A 99 6.09 -8.95 -11.90
C ILE A 99 5.75 -7.61 -11.24
N PRO A 100 5.23 -6.63 -12.01
CA PRO A 100 4.75 -5.37 -11.45
C PRO A 100 3.33 -5.48 -10.91
N PHE A 101 3.09 -4.77 -9.83
CA PHE A 101 1.78 -4.59 -9.20
C PHE A 101 1.36 -3.12 -9.21
N LEU A 102 0.06 -2.92 -8.97
CA LEU A 102 -0.56 -1.63 -8.71
C LEU A 102 -1.14 -1.64 -7.31
N LEU A 103 -0.81 -0.64 -6.50
CA LEU A 103 -1.43 -0.43 -5.19
C LEU A 103 -2.55 0.59 -5.32
N LEU A 104 -3.71 0.27 -4.76
CA LEU A 104 -4.86 1.15 -4.67
C LEU A 104 -5.28 1.29 -3.20
N ALA A 105 -5.13 2.48 -2.64
CA ALA A 105 -5.70 2.84 -1.36
C ALA A 105 -7.05 3.54 -1.58
N ASP A 106 -8.12 2.88 -1.14
CA ASP A 106 -9.49 3.35 -1.31
C ASP A 106 -10.01 3.99 -0.01
N ASP A 107 -10.67 5.14 -0.13
CA ASP A 107 -11.33 5.79 1.01
C ASP A 107 -12.79 5.36 1.13
N ARG A 108 -13.04 4.37 1.98
CA ARG A 108 -14.39 3.92 2.31
C ARG A 108 -15.28 5.02 2.90
N ALA A 109 -14.71 6.06 3.51
CA ALA A 109 -15.48 7.16 4.09
C ALA A 109 -15.89 8.22 3.06
N ALA A 110 -15.40 8.12 1.81
CA ALA A 110 -15.65 9.09 0.73
C ALA A 110 -15.27 10.54 1.10
N VAL A 111 -14.25 10.70 1.94
CA VAL A 111 -13.70 12.00 2.38
C VAL A 111 -12.53 12.42 1.47
N TYR A 112 -11.74 11.45 1.02
CA TYR A 112 -10.55 11.64 0.21
C TYR A 112 -10.64 10.86 -1.10
N ASN A 113 -9.92 11.33 -2.11
CA ASN A 113 -9.74 10.56 -3.34
C ASN A 113 -8.92 9.31 -3.08
N ALA A 114 -9.23 8.25 -3.84
CA ALA A 114 -8.39 7.06 -3.86
C ALA A 114 -7.00 7.38 -4.43
N VAL A 115 -5.99 6.68 -3.91
CA VAL A 115 -4.59 6.90 -4.29
C VAL A 115 -4.06 5.66 -4.93
N VAL A 116 -3.29 5.85 -5.99
CA VAL A 116 -2.67 4.77 -6.75
C VAL A 116 -1.16 4.92 -6.70
N SER A 117 -0.47 3.82 -6.41
CA SER A 117 0.95 3.68 -6.68
C SER A 117 1.15 2.66 -7.79
N ASP A 118 1.77 3.10 -8.88
CA ASP A 118 2.00 2.30 -10.09
C ASP A 118 3.44 1.76 -10.13
N TRP A 119 3.67 0.71 -10.91
CA TRP A 119 4.97 0.04 -11.10
C TRP A 119 5.62 -0.36 -9.79
N VAL A 120 4.86 -1.04 -8.94
CA VAL A 120 5.32 -1.54 -7.65
C VAL A 120 5.88 -2.96 -7.81
N TYR A 121 7.11 -3.18 -7.37
CA TYR A 121 7.72 -4.50 -7.34
C TYR A 121 7.87 -4.96 -5.90
N ALA A 122 7.75 -6.27 -5.68
CA ALA A 122 8.06 -6.85 -4.38
C ALA A 122 9.57 -6.84 -4.13
N GLU A 123 9.95 -6.53 -2.90
CA GLU A 123 11.33 -6.51 -2.41
C GLU A 123 11.66 -7.81 -1.68
N VAL A 124 12.91 -8.27 -1.74
CA VAL A 124 13.38 -9.47 -1.04
C VAL A 124 13.81 -9.13 0.37
#